data_AF-A0A7Y5KRZ8-F1
#
_entry.id   AF-A0A7Y5KRZ8-F1
#
_cell.length_a   1.000
_cell.length_b   1.000
_cell.length_c   1.000
_cell.angle_alpha   90.00
_cell.angle_beta   90.00
_cell.angle_gamma   90.00
#
_symmetry.space_group_name_H-M   'P 1'
#
loop_
_entity.id
_entity.type
_entity.pdbx_description
1 polymer ?
#
loop_
_entity_poly.entity_id
_entity_poly.type
_entity_poly.pdbx_seq_one_letter_code
_entity_poly.pdbx_strand_id
1 'polypeptide(L)'
;MDELRQQFRDGNRVVQARRRRDSWAIETGTQPFSDLNELGRVQFDRLWRAVQGTPPPELALRAFDALVPPGTIANTWRSFVSDDHTPYEFSLLLGGSSPEVRVMSEALGVPGSGLRGTIDAALGMRRTLEGLGADFTRFDAIADLFLPAEPQGSFALWYAASFGAHGVPAWKVYFNPAVQGRNRAASLVEEALVRLGFPDAWATVTRAMPRGPMMDDLRFLSIDLSRHEGARVKVYGFHYDVDVDYLCDIASHARNADRNRVQAFCNELVGANGVLRASRQPATCLAFADGDATPRTATVHFPIRAFEGDDAGAHQRTLRACASLGIDPAPYEAALAAFSPRSLDGGSGLVAWVAARTGGSPKMTVYLAPKALHDDAAHAGSKAEPSPESPEAVVRHYEDNPATDHPLFVRMAREPLDLSKLTLLILNIREAITRDFARRLSSVVARVDEDAIRSVLAKQLDDELGHGEPERAHKALFETFVGGLSQWWPPADRPEALEPGRVFGAVLEELYTRRSPYEGLGATLIMECYGKQGDLAMGALFRSAKEPLPERVLEWLSLHEALEVDHVDESFELARMVPAGSKAKLAARGAAELGAAGWAFLDGVYRVCYGER
;
A
#
# COMPACT_ATOMS: atom_id res chain seq x y z
N MET A 1 -35.87 -28.33 -7.37
CA MET A 1 -36.52 -27.98 -6.08
C MET A 1 -35.67 -27.03 -5.25
N ASP A 2 -34.34 -27.17 -5.23
CA ASP A 2 -33.46 -26.27 -4.47
C ASP A 2 -33.21 -24.91 -5.14
N GLU A 3 -33.22 -24.82 -6.47
CA GLU A 3 -33.12 -23.52 -7.19
C GLU A 3 -34.35 -22.60 -6.95
N LEU A 4 -35.54 -23.18 -6.86
CA LEU A 4 -36.79 -22.45 -6.55
C LEU A 4 -36.82 -21.95 -5.09
N ARG A 5 -36.15 -22.65 -4.17
CA ARG A 5 -35.99 -22.22 -2.77
C ARG A 5 -34.95 -21.11 -2.62
N GLN A 6 -33.92 -21.10 -3.47
CA GLN A 6 -32.92 -20.04 -3.52
C GLN A 6 -33.52 -18.73 -4.06
N GLN A 7 -34.26 -18.79 -5.17
CA GLN A 7 -34.97 -17.62 -5.72
C GLN A 7 -35.99 -17.02 -4.75
N PHE A 8 -36.68 -17.84 -3.94
CA PHE A 8 -37.61 -17.34 -2.92
C PHE A 8 -36.90 -16.64 -1.74
N ARG A 9 -35.70 -17.11 -1.34
CA ARG A 9 -34.89 -16.47 -0.30
C ARG A 9 -34.30 -15.15 -0.78
N ASP A 10 -33.87 -15.09 -2.03
CA ASP A 10 -33.29 -13.90 -2.64
C ASP A 10 -34.38 -12.84 -2.90
N GLY A 11 -35.58 -13.26 -3.35
CA GLY A 11 -36.75 -12.39 -3.46
C GLY A 11 -37.20 -11.81 -2.11
N ASN A 12 -37.21 -12.61 -1.04
CA ASN A 12 -37.57 -12.11 0.30
C ASN A 12 -36.52 -11.16 0.89
N ARG A 13 -35.22 -11.36 0.59
CA ARG A 13 -34.15 -10.43 1.00
C ARG A 13 -34.27 -9.07 0.30
N VAL A 14 -34.60 -9.05 -1.00
CA VAL A 14 -34.80 -7.81 -1.75
C VAL A 14 -36.04 -7.06 -1.27
N VAL A 15 -37.14 -7.76 -0.97
CA VAL A 15 -38.37 -7.15 -0.45
C VAL A 15 -38.18 -6.63 0.99
N GLN A 16 -37.42 -7.33 1.83
CA GLN A 16 -37.09 -6.85 3.18
C GLN A 16 -36.11 -5.67 3.16
N ALA A 17 -35.14 -5.64 2.24
CA ALA A 17 -34.25 -4.50 2.05
C ALA A 17 -35.00 -3.25 1.57
N ARG A 18 -36.00 -3.42 0.69
CA ARG A 18 -36.86 -2.33 0.20
C ARG A 18 -37.78 -1.79 1.31
N ARG A 19 -38.40 -2.68 2.10
CA ARG A 19 -39.20 -2.28 3.28
C ARG A 19 -38.39 -1.58 4.38
N ARG A 20 -37.11 -1.93 4.56
CA ARG A 20 -36.21 -1.22 5.50
C ARG A 20 -35.81 0.17 4.99
N ARG A 21 -35.65 0.34 3.68
CA ARG A 21 -35.45 1.66 3.05
C ARG A 21 -36.66 2.58 3.27
N ASP A 22 -37.85 2.01 3.11
CA ASP A 22 -39.10 2.77 3.26
C ASP A 22 -39.45 3.03 4.74
N SER A 23 -39.05 2.17 5.69
CA SER A 23 -39.32 2.41 7.12
C SER A 23 -38.38 3.44 7.75
N TRP A 24 -37.13 3.54 7.30
CA TRP A 24 -36.19 4.54 7.83
C TRP A 24 -36.59 5.98 7.47
N ALA A 25 -37.10 6.20 6.26
CA ALA A 25 -37.59 7.52 5.82
C ALA A 25 -38.85 8.00 6.59
N ILE A 26 -39.58 7.08 7.24
CA ILE A 26 -40.81 7.40 7.98
C ILE A 26 -40.53 7.68 9.46
N GLU A 27 -39.46 7.11 10.05
CA GLU A 27 -39.17 7.25 11.48
C GLU A 27 -38.35 8.49 11.86
N THR A 28 -37.61 9.11 10.92
CA THR A 28 -36.73 10.28 11.22
C THR A 28 -37.27 11.63 10.78
N GLY A 29 -38.38 11.69 10.04
CA GLY A 29 -38.98 12.96 9.59
C GLY A 29 -38.13 13.80 8.63
N THR A 30 -36.96 13.31 8.20
CA THR A 30 -36.13 13.92 7.17
C THR A 30 -36.50 13.34 5.82
N GLN A 31 -36.97 14.17 4.88
CA GLN A 31 -36.98 13.76 3.47
C GLN A 31 -35.57 13.29 3.09
N PRO A 32 -35.40 12.18 2.35
CA PRO A 32 -34.08 11.81 1.86
C PRO A 32 -33.61 12.96 0.97
N PHE A 33 -32.51 13.62 1.35
CA PHE A 33 -31.87 14.59 0.48
C PHE A 33 -31.56 13.87 -0.83
N SER A 34 -32.17 14.34 -1.91
CA SER A 34 -31.80 13.88 -3.25
C SER A 34 -30.41 14.36 -3.63
N ASP A 35 -29.96 15.48 -3.02
CA ASP A 35 -28.67 16.11 -3.25
C ASP A 35 -27.75 15.98 -2.02
N LEU A 36 -26.63 15.30 -2.21
CA LEU A 36 -25.60 15.11 -1.20
C LEU A 36 -24.84 16.41 -0.86
N ASN A 37 -24.82 17.41 -1.76
CA ASN A 37 -24.30 18.73 -1.44
C ASN A 37 -25.14 19.42 -0.37
N GLU A 38 -26.47 19.39 -0.48
CA GLU A 38 -27.36 20.06 0.49
C GLU A 38 -27.16 19.51 1.91
N LEU A 39 -27.18 18.18 2.05
CA LEU A 39 -26.91 17.52 3.32
C LEU A 39 -25.49 17.84 3.82
N GLY A 40 -24.49 17.70 2.95
CA GLY A 40 -23.11 17.94 3.31
C GLY A 40 -22.82 19.39 3.72
N ARG A 41 -23.51 20.37 3.11
CA ARG A 41 -23.46 21.79 3.50
C ARG A 41 -24.00 22.00 4.91
N VAL A 42 -25.13 21.38 5.24
CA VAL A 42 -25.72 21.47 6.59
C VAL A 42 -24.76 20.85 7.61
N GLN A 43 -24.18 19.70 7.29
CA GLN A 43 -23.19 19.05 8.15
C GLN A 43 -21.93 19.90 8.33
N PHE A 44 -21.41 20.48 7.25
CA PHE A 44 -20.24 21.35 7.28
C PHE A 44 -20.49 22.62 8.11
N ASP A 45 -21.64 23.29 7.97
CA ASP A 45 -22.01 24.46 8.78
C ASP A 45 -22.10 24.11 10.27
N ARG A 46 -22.75 22.98 10.62
CA ARG A 46 -22.84 22.51 12.02
C ARG A 46 -21.47 22.24 12.62
N LEU A 47 -20.63 21.49 11.91
CA LEU A 47 -19.25 21.21 12.33
C LEU A 47 -18.46 22.49 12.50
N TRP A 48 -18.55 23.41 11.53
CA TRP A 48 -17.84 24.67 11.57
C TRP A 48 -18.23 25.49 12.80
N ARG A 49 -19.54 25.67 13.04
CA ARG A 49 -20.04 26.43 14.19
C ARG A 49 -19.62 25.83 15.52
N ALA A 50 -19.67 24.50 15.63
CA ALA A 50 -19.25 23.79 16.83
C ALA A 50 -17.75 23.97 17.13
N VAL A 51 -16.92 24.00 16.10
CA VAL A 51 -15.45 24.04 16.24
C VAL A 51 -14.90 25.47 16.33
N GLN A 52 -15.44 26.40 15.53
CA GLN A 52 -14.94 27.77 15.37
C GLN A 52 -15.79 28.81 16.12
N GLY A 53 -16.99 28.46 16.59
CA GLY A 53 -17.90 29.37 17.28
C GLY A 53 -18.57 30.43 16.40
N THR A 54 -18.31 30.42 15.09
CA THR A 54 -18.87 31.37 14.11
C THR A 54 -19.52 30.62 12.94
N PRO A 55 -20.31 31.27 12.08
CA PRO A 55 -20.66 30.71 10.77
C PRO A 55 -19.41 30.46 9.90
N PRO A 56 -19.46 29.50 8.95
CA PRO A 56 -18.40 29.32 7.95
C PRO A 56 -18.30 30.55 7.05
N PRO A 57 -17.08 31.06 6.77
CA PRO A 57 -16.87 32.11 5.78
C PRO A 57 -17.32 31.67 4.39
N GLU A 58 -17.75 32.64 3.57
CA GLU A 58 -18.20 32.39 2.19
C GLU A 58 -17.18 31.61 1.36
N LEU A 59 -15.87 31.91 1.53
CA LEU A 59 -14.81 31.20 0.82
C LEU A 59 -14.76 29.71 1.20
N ALA A 60 -15.01 29.36 2.45
CA ALA A 60 -15.04 27.97 2.91
C ALA A 60 -16.27 27.23 2.34
N LEU A 61 -17.44 27.90 2.29
CA LEU A 61 -18.65 27.36 1.67
C LEU A 61 -18.50 27.13 0.16
N ARG A 62 -17.85 28.07 -0.54
CA ARG A 62 -17.51 27.91 -1.97
C ARG A 62 -16.52 26.78 -2.22
N ALA A 63 -15.54 26.61 -1.32
CA ALA A 63 -14.62 25.49 -1.39
C ALA A 63 -15.31 24.15 -1.15
N PHE A 64 -16.29 24.09 -0.22
CA PHE A 64 -17.13 22.92 -0.03
C PHE A 64 -17.93 22.58 -1.31
N ASP A 65 -18.60 23.56 -1.92
CA ASP A 65 -19.33 23.35 -3.18
C ASP A 65 -18.44 22.94 -4.34
N ALA A 66 -17.21 23.44 -4.37
CA ALA A 66 -16.26 23.03 -5.38
C ALA A 66 -15.89 21.55 -5.23
N LEU A 67 -15.83 21.03 -4.01
CA LEU A 67 -15.53 19.63 -3.71
C LEU A 67 -16.71 18.69 -3.87
N VAL A 68 -17.90 19.13 -3.45
CA VAL A 68 -19.16 18.40 -3.57
C VAL A 68 -20.12 19.28 -4.36
N PRO A 69 -20.14 19.23 -5.70
CA PRO A 69 -20.97 20.15 -6.51
C PRO A 69 -22.47 20.05 -6.21
N PRO A 70 -23.24 21.15 -6.27
CA PRO A 70 -24.69 21.09 -6.22
C PRO A 70 -25.27 20.13 -7.27
N GLY A 71 -26.28 19.37 -6.90
CA GLY A 71 -26.85 18.29 -7.71
C GLY A 71 -26.08 16.97 -7.65
N THR A 72 -25.14 16.81 -6.70
CA THR A 72 -24.43 15.55 -6.49
C THR A 72 -25.40 14.53 -5.91
N ILE A 73 -25.78 13.53 -6.70
CA ILE A 73 -26.69 12.47 -6.27
C ILE A 73 -25.93 11.16 -6.07
N ALA A 74 -26.42 10.33 -5.16
CA ALA A 74 -25.92 8.96 -5.02
C ALA A 74 -26.10 8.19 -6.33
N ASN A 75 -25.05 7.54 -6.81
CA ASN A 75 -25.09 6.71 -8.01
C ASN A 75 -24.63 5.28 -7.70
N THR A 76 -24.42 4.44 -8.72
CA THR A 76 -23.97 3.05 -8.53
C THR A 76 -22.49 2.92 -8.17
N TRP A 77 -21.72 4.00 -8.25
CA TRP A 77 -20.33 4.03 -7.82
C TRP A 77 -20.24 3.98 -6.30
N ARG A 78 -19.44 3.06 -5.78
CA ARG A 78 -19.21 2.91 -4.35
C ARG A 78 -17.94 3.66 -3.98
N SER A 79 -18.09 4.94 -3.63
CA SER A 79 -16.94 5.73 -3.19
C SER A 79 -16.19 5.03 -2.06
N PHE A 80 -14.87 5.09 -2.13
CA PHE A 80 -13.98 4.53 -1.12
C PHE A 80 -13.56 5.55 -0.05
N VAL A 81 -14.09 6.79 -0.12
CA VAL A 81 -13.85 7.85 0.86
C VAL A 81 -14.43 7.51 2.23
N SER A 82 -15.61 6.89 2.27
CA SER A 82 -16.30 6.50 3.51
C SER A 82 -16.99 5.14 3.38
N ASP A 83 -17.31 4.52 4.51
CA ASP A 83 -17.80 3.13 4.57
C ASP A 83 -19.20 2.96 4.01
N ASP A 84 -20.03 3.98 4.17
CA ASP A 84 -21.37 4.02 3.60
C ASP A 84 -21.38 4.46 2.13
N HIS A 85 -20.19 4.68 1.56
CA HIS A 85 -19.96 5.15 0.21
C HIS A 85 -20.41 6.60 -0.04
N THR A 86 -20.60 7.39 1.01
CA THR A 86 -20.71 8.85 0.86
C THR A 86 -19.44 9.38 0.20
N PRO A 87 -19.52 10.20 -0.86
CA PRO A 87 -18.36 10.65 -1.63
C PRO A 87 -17.58 11.76 -0.93
N TYR A 88 -17.80 12.00 0.36
CA TYR A 88 -17.04 12.94 1.18
C TYR A 88 -16.86 12.42 2.60
N GLU A 89 -15.84 12.91 3.29
CA GLU A 89 -15.57 12.67 4.70
C GLU A 89 -15.06 13.96 5.35
N PHE A 90 -15.43 14.19 6.62
CA PHE A 90 -14.93 15.33 7.39
C PHE A 90 -13.81 14.89 8.34
N SER A 91 -12.91 15.80 8.66
CA SER A 91 -11.97 15.59 9.77
C SER A 91 -11.61 16.89 10.49
N LEU A 92 -11.18 16.75 11.73
CA LEU A 92 -10.78 17.84 12.60
C LEU A 92 -9.30 17.69 12.94
N LEU A 93 -8.48 18.70 12.65
CA LEU A 93 -7.14 18.77 13.22
C LEU A 93 -7.21 19.49 14.55
N LEU A 94 -6.75 18.82 15.59
CA LEU A 94 -6.58 19.32 16.94
C LEU A 94 -5.09 19.52 17.23
N GLY A 95 -4.81 20.41 18.18
CA GLY A 95 -3.44 20.78 18.54
C GLY A 95 -2.87 21.87 17.64
N GLY A 96 -2.24 22.87 18.27
CA GLY A 96 -1.82 24.12 17.63
C GLY A 96 -2.58 25.33 18.19
N SER A 97 -2.52 26.47 17.49
CA SER A 97 -3.17 27.71 17.91
C SER A 97 -4.70 27.69 17.74
N SER A 98 -5.22 26.93 16.78
CA SER A 98 -6.66 26.79 16.52
C SER A 98 -6.95 25.46 15.82
N PRO A 99 -8.10 24.82 16.06
CA PRO A 99 -8.51 23.62 15.33
C PRO A 99 -8.76 23.92 13.85
N GLU A 100 -8.49 22.94 12.98
CA GLU A 100 -8.84 23.01 11.55
C GLU A 100 -10.01 22.10 11.23
N VAL A 101 -10.97 22.58 10.43
CA VAL A 101 -12.02 21.75 9.83
C VAL A 101 -11.55 21.33 8.44
N ARG A 102 -11.79 20.08 8.05
CA ARG A 102 -11.35 19.54 6.76
C ARG A 102 -12.46 18.73 6.10
N VAL A 103 -12.44 18.73 4.78
CA VAL A 103 -13.28 17.88 3.95
C VAL A 103 -12.41 17.23 2.89
N MET A 104 -12.63 15.94 2.65
CA MET A 104 -12.07 15.17 1.54
C MET A 104 -13.24 14.66 0.70
N SER A 105 -13.12 14.66 -0.62
CA SER A 105 -14.19 14.22 -1.51
C SER A 105 -13.69 13.54 -2.78
N GLU A 106 -14.48 12.58 -3.25
CA GLU A 106 -14.39 11.96 -4.56
C GLU A 106 -15.43 12.57 -5.49
N ALA A 107 -14.98 13.05 -6.65
CA ALA A 107 -15.88 13.53 -7.68
C ALA A 107 -16.66 12.36 -8.28
N LEU A 108 -17.99 12.46 -8.31
CA LEU A 108 -18.84 11.44 -8.92
C LEU A 108 -19.05 11.73 -10.40
N GLY A 109 -18.74 10.75 -11.26
CA GLY A 109 -19.08 10.78 -12.68
C GLY A 109 -20.57 10.54 -12.93
N VAL A 110 -20.95 10.61 -14.21
CA VAL A 110 -22.31 10.22 -14.64
C VAL A 110 -22.58 8.75 -14.28
N PRO A 111 -23.82 8.37 -13.89
CA PRO A 111 -24.12 6.99 -13.51
C PRO A 111 -23.66 5.96 -14.56
N GLY A 112 -22.96 4.91 -14.11
CA GLY A 112 -22.46 3.83 -14.98
C GLY A 112 -21.10 4.09 -15.65
N SER A 113 -20.51 5.28 -15.51
CA SER A 113 -19.19 5.62 -16.08
C SER A 113 -17.99 4.97 -15.38
N GLY A 114 -18.20 4.35 -14.21
CA GLY A 114 -17.17 3.64 -13.46
C GLY A 114 -16.01 4.54 -13.03
N LEU A 115 -14.82 3.94 -12.87
CA LEU A 115 -13.62 4.63 -12.37
C LEU A 115 -13.21 5.79 -13.29
N ARG A 116 -13.26 5.57 -14.62
CA ARG A 116 -12.95 6.62 -15.60
C ARG A 116 -13.82 7.87 -15.40
N GLY A 117 -15.12 7.70 -15.18
CA GLY A 117 -16.00 8.84 -14.97
C GLY A 117 -15.70 9.63 -13.71
N THR A 118 -15.18 8.99 -12.65
CA THR A 118 -14.71 9.72 -11.44
C THR A 118 -13.49 10.58 -11.75
N ILE A 119 -12.55 10.07 -12.57
CA ILE A 119 -11.39 10.83 -13.03
C ILE A 119 -11.84 12.04 -13.85
N ASP A 120 -12.72 11.84 -14.83
CA ASP A 120 -13.20 12.90 -15.71
C ASP A 120 -13.93 13.99 -14.90
N ALA A 121 -14.75 13.60 -13.93
CA ALA A 121 -15.41 14.52 -13.00
C ALA A 121 -14.40 15.32 -12.16
N ALA A 122 -13.38 14.65 -11.61
CA ALA A 122 -12.36 15.28 -10.80
C ALA A 122 -11.51 16.27 -11.62
N LEU A 123 -11.15 15.92 -12.86
CA LEU A 123 -10.47 16.84 -13.78
C LEU A 123 -11.36 18.02 -14.16
N GLY A 124 -12.67 17.82 -14.28
CA GLY A 124 -13.66 18.88 -14.52
C GLY A 124 -13.71 19.95 -13.43
N MET A 125 -13.32 19.62 -12.19
CA MET A 125 -13.29 20.57 -11.07
C MET A 125 -12.08 21.52 -11.10
N ARG A 126 -11.05 21.23 -11.90
CA ARG A 126 -9.75 21.91 -11.86
C ARG A 126 -9.86 23.44 -11.93
N ARG A 127 -10.56 23.98 -12.93
CA ARG A 127 -10.69 25.45 -13.11
C ARG A 127 -11.33 26.12 -11.91
N THR A 128 -12.32 25.46 -11.28
CA THR A 128 -12.97 25.97 -10.08
C THR A 128 -12.00 26.01 -8.90
N LEU A 129 -11.21 24.94 -8.71
CA LEU A 129 -10.22 24.85 -7.64
C LEU A 129 -9.06 25.85 -7.83
N GLU A 130 -8.58 26.03 -9.06
CA GLU A 130 -7.58 27.06 -9.40
C GLU A 130 -8.11 28.47 -9.10
N GLY A 131 -9.38 28.75 -9.43
CA GLY A 131 -10.06 29.99 -9.07
C GLY A 131 -10.23 30.21 -7.55
N LEU A 132 -10.04 29.17 -6.75
CA LEU A 132 -10.03 29.18 -5.28
C LEU A 132 -8.61 29.03 -4.70
N GLY A 133 -7.57 29.19 -5.52
CA GLY A 133 -6.18 29.26 -5.08
C GLY A 133 -5.40 27.93 -5.05
N ALA A 134 -5.93 26.85 -5.62
CA ALA A 134 -5.17 25.61 -5.79
C ALA A 134 -4.11 25.76 -6.90
N ASP A 135 -2.92 25.19 -6.70
CA ASP A 135 -1.88 25.10 -7.73
C ASP A 135 -1.71 23.66 -8.22
N PHE A 136 -1.87 23.46 -9.54
CA PHE A 136 -1.80 22.16 -10.19
C PHE A 136 -0.44 21.85 -10.81
N THR A 137 0.58 22.71 -10.65
CA THR A 137 1.90 22.52 -11.30
C THR A 137 2.51 21.16 -10.93
N ARG A 138 2.47 20.80 -9.64
CA ARG A 138 2.97 19.51 -9.14
C ARG A 138 2.06 18.35 -9.51
N PHE A 139 0.76 18.58 -9.63
CA PHE A 139 -0.18 17.57 -10.12
C PHE A 139 0.18 17.19 -11.56
N ASP A 140 0.37 18.19 -12.43
CA ASP A 140 0.65 17.98 -13.85
C ASP A 140 1.96 17.20 -14.08
N ALA A 141 2.94 17.36 -13.20
CA ALA A 141 4.23 16.66 -13.28
C ALA A 141 4.14 15.12 -13.11
N ILE A 142 3.07 14.63 -12.46
CA ILE A 142 2.89 13.21 -12.13
C ILE A 142 1.55 12.64 -12.59
N ALA A 143 0.71 13.45 -13.24
CA ALA A 143 -0.66 13.06 -13.60
C ALA A 143 -0.69 11.83 -14.53
N ASP A 144 0.25 11.71 -15.46
CA ASP A 144 0.37 10.57 -16.38
C ASP A 144 0.62 9.23 -15.66
N LEU A 145 1.29 9.26 -14.50
CA LEU A 145 1.55 8.06 -13.70
C LEU A 145 0.27 7.52 -13.07
N PHE A 146 -0.62 8.41 -12.62
CA PHE A 146 -1.79 8.05 -11.82
C PHE A 146 -3.11 8.14 -12.57
N LEU A 147 -3.11 8.62 -13.82
CA LEU A 147 -4.29 8.71 -14.69
C LEU A 147 -4.07 7.91 -15.99
N PRO A 148 -3.77 6.60 -15.90
CA PRO A 148 -3.53 5.76 -17.08
C PRO A 148 -4.80 5.62 -17.93
N ALA A 149 -4.67 5.16 -19.17
CA ALA A 149 -5.80 4.92 -20.09
C ALA A 149 -6.80 3.86 -19.56
N GLU A 150 -6.31 2.86 -18.84
CA GLU A 150 -7.11 1.78 -18.25
C GLU A 150 -6.87 1.74 -16.73
N PRO A 151 -7.54 2.62 -15.96
CA PRO A 151 -7.34 2.70 -14.52
C PRO A 151 -8.00 1.52 -13.82
N GLN A 152 -7.36 1.06 -12.74
CA GLN A 152 -7.79 -0.05 -11.90
C GLN A 152 -8.02 0.41 -10.46
N GLY A 153 -8.69 -0.44 -9.66
CA GLY A 153 -8.88 -0.22 -8.23
C GLY A 153 -10.20 0.46 -7.87
N SER A 154 -10.33 0.85 -6.60
CA SER A 154 -11.59 1.36 -6.02
C SER A 154 -11.71 2.89 -6.03
N PHE A 155 -10.66 3.60 -6.41
CA PHE A 155 -10.63 5.05 -6.61
C PHE A 155 -9.40 5.40 -7.46
N ALA A 156 -9.33 6.64 -7.94
CA ALA A 156 -8.16 7.17 -8.64
C ALA A 156 -7.70 8.52 -8.08
N LEU A 157 -8.65 9.44 -7.88
CA LEU A 157 -8.33 10.82 -7.51
C LEU A 157 -9.35 11.38 -6.52
N TRP A 158 -8.86 11.93 -5.40
CA TRP A 158 -9.66 12.69 -4.45
C TRP A 158 -9.06 14.07 -4.22
N TYR A 159 -9.90 15.06 -3.98
CA TYR A 159 -9.46 16.37 -3.51
C TYR A 159 -9.84 16.59 -2.05
N ALA A 160 -9.03 17.36 -1.34
CA ALA A 160 -9.33 17.75 0.03
C ALA A 160 -8.99 19.22 0.28
N ALA A 161 -9.74 19.84 1.18
CA ALA A 161 -9.46 21.18 1.71
C ALA A 161 -9.32 21.14 3.22
N SER A 162 -8.37 21.91 3.76
CA SER A 162 -8.23 22.16 5.19
C SER A 162 -8.42 23.64 5.48
N PHE A 163 -9.18 23.96 6.51
CA PHE A 163 -9.56 25.34 6.86
C PHE A 163 -9.21 25.65 8.30
N GLY A 164 -8.44 26.72 8.52
CA GLY A 164 -8.39 27.39 9.82
C GLY A 164 -9.60 28.30 10.02
N ALA A 165 -9.64 29.04 11.14
CA ALA A 165 -10.76 29.92 11.51
C ALA A 165 -11.13 30.97 10.42
N HIS A 166 -10.18 31.38 9.59
CA HIS A 166 -10.41 32.37 8.52
C HIS A 166 -10.99 31.78 7.22
N GLY A 167 -11.13 30.45 7.11
CA GLY A 167 -11.80 29.82 5.95
C GLY A 167 -11.02 29.81 4.65
N VAL A 168 -9.73 30.17 4.65
CA VAL A 168 -8.87 30.02 3.47
C VAL A 168 -8.53 28.54 3.28
N PRO A 169 -8.83 27.92 2.11
CA PRO A 169 -8.57 26.51 1.87
C PRO A 169 -7.07 26.25 1.65
N ALA A 170 -6.54 25.27 2.37
CA ALA A 170 -5.30 24.60 2.00
C ALA A 170 -5.63 23.31 1.23
N TRP A 171 -5.37 23.33 -0.08
CA TRP A 171 -5.75 22.28 -1.02
C TRP A 171 -4.77 21.11 -1.06
N LYS A 172 -5.31 19.90 -1.23
CA LYS A 172 -4.56 18.65 -1.44
C LYS A 172 -5.26 17.79 -2.47
N VAL A 173 -4.48 16.94 -3.12
CA VAL A 173 -4.98 15.86 -3.97
C VAL A 173 -4.38 14.53 -3.51
N TYR A 174 -5.18 13.48 -3.55
CA TYR A 174 -4.79 12.10 -3.22
C TYR A 174 -4.94 11.25 -4.47
N PHE A 175 -3.87 10.54 -4.81
CA PHE A 175 -3.81 9.56 -5.90
C PHE A 175 -3.86 8.15 -5.33
N ASN A 176 -4.40 7.22 -6.11
CA ASN A 176 -4.30 5.78 -5.87
C ASN A 176 -2.98 5.22 -6.45
N PRO A 177 -2.01 4.80 -5.63
CA PRO A 177 -0.79 4.16 -6.14
C PRO A 177 -1.07 2.87 -6.89
N ALA A 178 -2.14 2.14 -6.55
CA ALA A 178 -2.51 0.87 -7.17
C ALA A 178 -3.38 1.04 -8.43
N VAL A 179 -3.44 2.24 -9.03
CA VAL A 179 -4.28 2.51 -10.21
C VAL A 179 -3.86 1.73 -11.46
N GLN A 180 -2.65 1.19 -11.49
CA GLN A 180 -2.15 0.27 -12.53
C GLN A 180 -1.91 -1.15 -11.98
N GLY A 181 -2.57 -1.51 -10.87
CA GLY A 181 -2.35 -2.76 -10.14
C GLY A 181 -1.51 -2.54 -8.87
N ARG A 182 -1.74 -3.38 -7.85
CA ARG A 182 -1.13 -3.22 -6.52
C ARG A 182 0.40 -3.36 -6.54
N ASN A 183 0.92 -4.27 -7.35
CA ASN A 183 2.37 -4.51 -7.45
C ASN A 183 3.15 -3.31 -8.04
N ARG A 184 2.50 -2.55 -8.93
CA ARG A 184 3.04 -1.33 -9.55
C ARG A 184 3.09 -0.12 -8.61
N ALA A 185 2.42 -0.17 -7.46
CA ALA A 185 2.28 0.97 -6.57
C ALA A 185 3.63 1.55 -6.13
N ALA A 186 4.59 0.69 -5.81
CA ALA A 186 5.92 1.11 -5.37
C ALA A 186 6.68 1.89 -6.45
N SER A 187 6.72 1.39 -7.68
CA SER A 187 7.44 2.05 -8.78
C SER A 187 6.77 3.35 -9.21
N LEU A 188 5.44 3.44 -9.20
CA LEU A 188 4.72 4.70 -9.45
C LEU A 188 5.00 5.75 -8.37
N VAL A 189 5.03 5.35 -7.09
CA VAL A 189 5.37 6.28 -6.00
C VAL A 189 6.83 6.71 -6.10
N GLU A 190 7.76 5.79 -6.36
CA GLU A 190 9.18 6.13 -6.55
C GLU A 190 9.37 7.17 -7.66
N GLU A 191 8.74 6.95 -8.81
CA GLU A 191 8.85 7.87 -9.94
C GLU A 191 8.25 9.23 -9.62
N ALA A 192 7.10 9.23 -8.94
CA ALA A 192 6.47 10.47 -8.49
C ALA A 192 7.37 11.25 -7.53
N LEU A 193 8.06 10.57 -6.60
CA LEU A 193 9.04 11.21 -5.71
C LEU A 193 10.17 11.85 -6.51
N VAL A 194 10.76 11.13 -7.47
CA VAL A 194 11.83 11.65 -8.35
C VAL A 194 11.35 12.89 -9.12
N ARG A 195 10.20 12.81 -9.82
CA ARG A 195 9.65 13.92 -10.62
C ARG A 195 9.26 15.13 -9.79
N LEU A 196 8.95 14.94 -8.50
CA LEU A 196 8.61 16.01 -7.56
C LEU A 196 9.82 16.55 -6.79
N GLY A 197 11.04 16.13 -7.13
CA GLY A 197 12.28 16.66 -6.56
C GLY A 197 12.75 15.95 -5.28
N PHE A 198 12.37 14.69 -5.08
CA PHE A 198 12.76 13.87 -3.93
C PHE A 198 13.41 12.53 -4.38
N PRO A 199 14.50 12.56 -5.16
CA PRO A 199 15.06 11.37 -5.80
C PRO A 199 15.56 10.29 -4.83
N ASP A 200 15.90 10.68 -3.60
CA ASP A 200 16.45 9.79 -2.56
C ASP A 200 15.41 9.40 -1.50
N ALA A 201 14.22 10.02 -1.50
CA ALA A 201 13.19 9.77 -0.50
C ALA A 201 12.68 8.32 -0.52
N TRP A 202 12.70 7.65 -1.68
CA TRP A 202 12.31 6.24 -1.77
C TRP A 202 13.22 5.34 -0.94
N ALA A 203 14.52 5.63 -0.82
CA ALA A 203 15.42 4.89 0.05
C ALA A 203 14.99 4.97 1.53
N THR A 204 14.39 6.08 1.95
CA THR A 204 13.80 6.22 3.28
C THR A 204 12.49 5.46 3.41
N VAL A 205 11.64 5.50 2.37
CA VAL A 205 10.37 4.75 2.32
C VAL A 205 10.61 3.25 2.49
N THR A 206 11.60 2.66 1.79
CA THR A 206 11.91 1.23 1.87
C THR A 206 12.55 0.81 3.19
N ARG A 207 13.22 1.73 3.90
CA ARG A 207 13.70 1.46 5.27
C ARG A 207 12.55 1.47 6.27
N ALA A 208 11.62 2.40 6.11
CA ALA A 208 10.49 2.53 7.01
C ALA A 208 9.47 1.39 6.82
N MET A 209 9.20 0.98 5.58
CA MET A 209 8.18 -0.03 5.24
C MET A 209 8.81 -1.22 4.48
N PRO A 210 9.63 -2.05 5.14
CA PRO A 210 10.48 -3.04 4.48
C PRO A 210 9.77 -4.36 4.13
N ARG A 211 8.48 -4.55 4.46
CA ARG A 211 7.82 -5.86 4.35
C ARG A 211 7.12 -6.09 3.01
N GLY A 212 7.36 -5.22 2.03
CA GLY A 212 6.81 -5.32 0.68
C GLY A 212 5.30 -5.05 0.57
N PRO A 213 4.77 -5.01 -0.66
CA PRO A 213 3.43 -4.49 -0.98
C PRO A 213 2.27 -5.34 -0.43
N MET A 214 2.53 -6.59 -0.06
CA MET A 214 1.51 -7.45 0.57
C MET A 214 1.23 -7.06 2.03
N MET A 215 2.26 -6.62 2.76
CA MET A 215 2.19 -6.36 4.20
C MET A 215 2.22 -4.86 4.54
N ASP A 216 2.90 -4.05 3.72
CA ASP A 216 2.92 -2.60 3.77
C ASP A 216 2.32 -2.03 2.48
N ASP A 217 0.99 -1.99 2.43
CA ASP A 217 0.20 -1.64 1.24
C ASP A 217 0.18 -0.12 1.02
N LEU A 218 0.86 0.36 -0.03
CA LEU A 218 0.87 1.77 -0.41
C LEU A 218 -0.48 2.17 -1.00
N ARG A 219 -1.33 2.78 -0.16
CA ARG A 219 -2.73 3.04 -0.51
C ARG A 219 -2.99 4.46 -0.99
N PHE A 220 -2.20 5.43 -0.52
CA PHE A 220 -2.34 6.82 -0.95
C PHE A 220 -0.97 7.47 -1.21
N LEU A 221 -0.90 8.26 -2.28
CA LEU A 221 0.07 9.33 -2.45
C LEU A 221 -0.69 10.65 -2.43
N SER A 222 -0.29 11.62 -1.60
CA SER A 222 -0.91 12.95 -1.66
C SER A 222 0.10 14.06 -1.79
N ILE A 223 -0.31 15.13 -2.46
CA ILE A 223 0.48 16.35 -2.61
C ILE A 223 -0.34 17.55 -2.16
N ASP A 224 0.32 18.52 -1.53
CA ASP A 224 -0.27 19.83 -1.30
C ASP A 224 -0.33 20.58 -2.66
N LEU A 225 -1.51 21.05 -3.06
CA LEU A 225 -1.74 21.82 -4.30
C LEU A 225 -1.38 23.29 -4.08
N SER A 226 -0.08 23.56 -3.87
CA SER A 226 0.45 24.86 -3.47
C SER A 226 1.85 25.10 -4.02
N ARG A 227 2.16 26.38 -4.25
CA ARG A 227 3.51 26.86 -4.65
C ARG A 227 4.45 27.12 -3.47
N HIS A 228 3.98 27.00 -2.24
CA HIS A 228 4.81 27.30 -1.07
C HIS A 228 6.01 26.33 -0.98
N GLU A 229 7.16 26.84 -0.56
CA GLU A 229 8.39 26.06 -0.39
C GLU A 229 8.18 24.83 0.53
N GLY A 230 7.34 24.98 1.56
CA GLY A 230 6.94 23.89 2.46
C GLY A 230 5.82 22.96 1.95
N ALA A 231 5.43 23.02 0.67
CA ALA A 231 4.41 22.13 0.12
C ALA A 231 4.90 20.68 0.13
N ARG A 232 4.10 19.77 0.70
CA ARG A 232 4.54 18.39 0.95
C ARG A 232 4.09 17.41 -0.12
N VAL A 233 4.88 16.36 -0.23
CA VAL A 233 4.48 15.05 -0.75
C VAL A 233 4.27 14.12 0.44
N LYS A 234 3.30 13.22 0.36
CA LYS A 234 2.97 12.30 1.44
C LYS A 234 2.71 10.89 0.93
N VAL A 235 3.39 9.92 1.52
CA VAL A 235 3.27 8.50 1.19
C VAL A 235 2.56 7.80 2.35
N TYR A 236 1.47 7.09 2.05
CA TYR A 236 0.65 6.38 3.04
C TYR A 236 0.74 4.87 2.87
N GLY A 237 1.21 4.17 3.90
CA GLY A 237 1.24 2.71 3.97
C GLY A 237 0.18 2.17 4.93
N PHE A 238 -0.46 1.07 4.58
CA PHE A 238 -1.40 0.33 5.42
C PHE A 238 -0.76 -1.00 5.84
N HIS A 239 -0.74 -1.26 7.15
CA HIS A 239 0.15 -2.27 7.72
C HIS A 239 -0.61 -3.47 8.25
N TYR A 240 -0.37 -4.62 7.63
CA TYR A 240 -1.01 -5.88 7.97
C TYR A 240 -0.20 -6.62 9.04
N ASP A 241 -0.91 -7.28 9.96
CA ASP A 241 -0.34 -8.11 11.03
C ASP A 241 0.85 -7.47 11.76
N VAL A 242 0.69 -6.20 12.15
CA VAL A 242 1.69 -5.44 12.93
C VAL A 242 1.29 -5.30 14.38
N ASP A 243 2.25 -5.04 15.25
CA ASP A 243 2.00 -4.49 16.57
C ASP A 243 2.21 -2.97 16.60
N VAL A 244 2.10 -2.38 17.79
CA VAL A 244 2.32 -0.94 17.98
C VAL A 244 3.79 -0.54 17.81
N ASP A 245 4.72 -1.43 18.16
CA ASP A 245 6.17 -1.14 18.10
C ASP A 245 6.58 -0.89 16.65
N TYR A 246 6.08 -1.69 15.72
CA TYR A 246 6.27 -1.50 14.29
C TYR A 246 5.75 -0.13 13.78
N LEU A 247 4.57 0.30 14.21
CA LEU A 247 4.03 1.62 13.86
C LEU A 247 4.90 2.76 14.40
N CYS A 248 5.44 2.58 15.61
CA CYS A 248 6.35 3.52 16.24
C CYS A 248 7.69 3.60 15.49
N ASP A 249 8.21 2.48 15.01
CA ASP A 249 9.46 2.41 14.25
C ASP A 249 9.32 3.15 12.92
N ILE A 250 8.24 2.93 12.16
CA ILE A 250 7.94 3.71 10.95
C ILE A 250 7.90 5.21 11.26
N ALA A 251 7.14 5.60 12.30
CA ALA A 251 6.98 7.00 12.67
C ALA A 251 8.31 7.66 13.10
N SER A 252 9.27 6.87 13.59
CA SER A 252 10.58 7.32 14.05
C SER A 252 11.51 7.75 12.90
N HIS A 253 11.17 7.42 11.64
CA HIS A 253 11.91 7.92 10.48
C HIS A 253 11.69 9.42 10.22
N ALA A 254 10.67 10.04 10.82
CA ALA A 254 10.49 11.48 10.68
C ALA A 254 11.49 12.26 11.56
N ARG A 255 11.94 13.41 11.03
CA ARG A 255 12.80 14.35 11.75
C ARG A 255 12.16 14.75 13.08
N ASN A 256 12.90 14.67 14.18
CA ASN A 256 12.43 15.00 15.53
C ASN A 256 11.18 14.21 15.98
N ALA A 257 11.02 12.97 15.51
CA ALA A 257 9.95 12.11 15.96
C ALA A 257 10.06 11.81 17.47
N ASP A 258 8.93 11.86 18.15
CA ASP A 258 8.76 11.42 19.54
C ASP A 258 8.11 10.03 19.56
N ARG A 259 8.95 8.99 19.59
CA ARG A 259 8.51 7.57 19.60
C ARG A 259 7.63 7.26 20.81
N ASN A 260 8.00 7.76 22.00
CA ASN A 260 7.26 7.51 23.24
C ASN A 260 5.85 8.10 23.19
N ARG A 261 5.70 9.30 22.62
CA ARG A 261 4.39 9.92 22.41
C ARG A 261 3.53 9.13 21.43
N VAL A 262 4.10 8.63 20.34
CA VAL A 262 3.38 7.79 19.37
C VAL A 262 2.92 6.47 20.03
N GLN A 263 3.79 5.85 20.82
CA GLN A 263 3.46 4.64 21.58
C GLN A 263 2.31 4.90 22.57
N ALA A 264 2.39 5.98 23.35
CA ALA A 264 1.35 6.35 24.31
C ALA A 264 0.00 6.57 23.61
N PHE A 265 0.00 7.28 22.47
CA PHE A 265 -1.19 7.46 21.63
C PHE A 265 -1.78 6.12 21.17
N CYS A 266 -0.96 5.23 20.60
CA CYS A 266 -1.45 3.96 20.07
C CYS A 266 -2.00 3.05 21.18
N ASN A 267 -1.35 3.01 22.35
CA ASN A 267 -1.79 2.21 23.48
C ASN A 267 -3.20 2.58 23.95
N GLU A 268 -3.57 3.87 23.91
CA GLU A 268 -4.93 4.32 24.26
C GLU A 268 -6.01 3.82 23.28
N LEU A 269 -5.62 3.51 22.04
CA LEU A 269 -6.53 3.15 20.96
C LEU A 269 -6.66 1.64 20.72
N VAL A 270 -5.62 0.84 20.95
CA VAL A 270 -5.66 -0.61 20.65
C VAL A 270 -6.48 -1.40 21.69
N GLY A 271 -6.44 -1.02 22.96
CA GLY A 271 -7.17 -1.67 24.05
C GLY A 271 -6.61 -3.02 24.51
N ALA A 272 -5.72 -3.67 23.74
CA ALA A 272 -5.00 -4.89 24.12
C ALA A 272 -3.60 -4.96 23.48
N ASN A 273 -2.65 -5.64 24.11
CA ASN A 273 -1.31 -5.82 23.52
C ASN A 273 -1.31 -6.93 22.46
N GLY A 274 -0.42 -6.82 21.48
CA GLY A 274 -0.15 -7.85 20.49
C GLY A 274 -0.40 -7.41 19.04
N VAL A 275 -0.49 -8.40 18.15
CA VAL A 275 -0.70 -8.19 16.71
C VAL A 275 -2.10 -7.63 16.46
N LEU A 276 -2.16 -6.52 15.75
CA LEU A 276 -3.34 -5.77 15.38
C LEU A 276 -4.06 -6.47 14.22
N ARG A 277 -5.15 -7.18 14.55
CA ARG A 277 -6.01 -7.87 13.58
C ARG A 277 -7.41 -7.31 13.62
N ALA A 278 -7.77 -6.57 12.57
CA ALA A 278 -9.10 -5.99 12.41
C ALA A 278 -9.53 -5.98 10.94
N SER A 279 -10.81 -5.67 10.70
CA SER A 279 -11.37 -5.48 9.35
C SER A 279 -10.66 -4.37 8.57
N ARG A 280 -10.03 -3.42 9.26
CA ARG A 280 -9.17 -2.36 8.70
C ARG A 280 -7.84 -2.27 9.42
N GLN A 281 -6.79 -2.08 8.64
CA GLN A 281 -5.41 -1.99 9.11
C GLN A 281 -5.09 -0.57 9.56
N PRO A 282 -4.28 -0.40 10.62
CA PRO A 282 -3.59 0.86 10.88
C PRO A 282 -2.77 1.31 9.67
N ALA A 283 -2.60 2.61 9.53
CA ALA A 283 -1.81 3.20 8.47
C ALA A 283 -0.79 4.19 9.04
N THR A 284 0.30 4.40 8.31
CA THR A 284 1.24 5.48 8.57
C THR A 284 1.35 6.39 7.36
N CYS A 285 1.77 7.63 7.59
CA CYS A 285 2.00 8.63 6.55
C CYS A 285 3.36 9.28 6.78
N LEU A 286 4.26 9.20 5.81
CA LEU A 286 5.52 9.94 5.77
C LEU A 286 5.34 11.18 4.91
N ALA A 287 5.62 12.38 5.45
CA ALA A 287 5.49 13.64 4.73
C ALA A 287 6.86 14.25 4.44
N PHE A 288 7.20 14.36 3.16
CA PHE A 288 8.45 14.96 2.65
C PHE A 288 8.19 16.40 2.22
N ALA A 289 9.17 17.27 2.48
CA ALA A 289 9.14 18.69 2.16
C ALA A 289 10.56 19.17 1.86
N ASP A 290 10.69 20.35 1.25
CA ASP A 290 11.96 21.06 1.16
C ASP A 290 13.06 20.27 0.40
N GLY A 291 12.67 19.30 -0.46
CA GLY A 291 13.58 18.42 -1.19
C GLY A 291 14.32 17.37 -0.34
N ASP A 292 14.02 17.28 0.96
CA ASP A 292 14.74 16.41 1.90
C ASP A 292 14.28 14.95 1.80
N ALA A 293 15.24 14.03 1.77
CA ALA A 293 15.01 12.58 1.80
C ALA A 293 14.51 12.08 3.17
N THR A 294 14.67 12.87 4.23
CA THR A 294 14.13 12.62 5.56
C THR A 294 12.72 13.21 5.67
N PRO A 295 11.69 12.41 6.03
CA PRO A 295 10.35 12.92 6.25
C PRO A 295 10.35 14.02 7.32
N ARG A 296 9.73 15.17 7.01
CA ARG A 296 9.56 16.27 7.95
C ARG A 296 8.64 15.90 9.11
N THR A 297 7.60 15.11 8.84
CA THR A 297 6.67 14.60 9.86
C THR A 297 6.20 13.20 9.48
N ALA A 298 5.87 12.40 10.49
CA ALA A 298 5.13 11.16 10.31
C ALA A 298 3.77 11.25 11.01
N THR A 299 2.77 10.53 10.52
CA THR A 299 1.45 10.41 11.16
C THR A 299 1.06 8.95 11.25
N VAL A 300 0.61 8.49 12.43
CA VAL A 300 -0.02 7.16 12.60
C VAL A 300 -1.52 7.35 12.58
N HIS A 301 -2.22 6.62 11.72
CA HIS A 301 -3.67 6.60 11.55
C HIS A 301 -4.23 5.27 12.07
N PHE A 302 -5.15 5.35 13.01
CA PHE A 302 -5.76 4.19 13.65
C PHE A 302 -7.25 4.11 13.29
N PRO A 303 -7.74 3.01 12.68
CA PRO A 303 -9.15 2.87 12.30
C PRO A 303 -9.97 2.46 13.50
N ILE A 304 -10.21 3.39 14.41
CA ILE A 304 -10.79 3.11 15.73
C ILE A 304 -12.10 2.32 15.69
N ARG A 305 -12.95 2.56 14.68
CA ARG A 305 -14.19 1.80 14.45
C ARG A 305 -13.98 0.30 14.25
N ALA A 306 -12.80 -0.12 13.79
CA ALA A 306 -12.48 -1.52 13.56
C ALA A 306 -12.05 -2.23 14.85
N PHE A 307 -11.83 -1.48 15.93
CA PHE A 307 -11.36 -1.92 17.24
C PHE A 307 -12.36 -1.62 18.37
N GLU A 308 -13.51 -1.04 18.03
CA GLU A 308 -14.59 -0.73 18.96
C GLU A 308 -15.94 -1.21 18.47
N GLY A 309 -16.82 -1.52 19.43
CA GLY A 309 -18.16 -2.05 19.14
C GLY A 309 -19.14 -1.01 18.61
N ASP A 310 -18.96 0.22 19.07
CA ASP A 310 -19.82 1.38 18.83
C ASP A 310 -19.01 2.69 18.92
N ASP A 311 -19.68 3.80 18.58
CA ASP A 311 -19.05 5.13 18.62
C ASP A 311 -18.86 5.66 20.04
N ALA A 312 -19.54 5.10 21.06
CA ALA A 312 -19.33 5.49 22.46
C ALA A 312 -17.97 4.99 22.97
N GLY A 313 -17.62 3.74 22.66
CA GLY A 313 -16.29 3.17 22.91
C GLY A 313 -15.21 3.94 22.15
N ALA A 314 -15.43 4.18 20.85
CA ALA A 314 -14.50 4.98 20.03
C ALA A 314 -14.30 6.39 20.59
N HIS A 315 -15.37 7.03 21.05
CA HIS A 315 -15.31 8.34 21.68
C HIS A 315 -14.45 8.34 22.96
N GLN A 316 -14.68 7.39 23.87
CA GLN A 316 -13.90 7.27 25.11
C GLN A 316 -12.41 7.06 24.85
N ARG A 317 -12.06 6.19 23.90
CA ARG A 317 -10.65 5.97 23.49
C ARG A 317 -10.04 7.24 22.89
N THR A 318 -10.80 7.98 22.09
CA THR A 318 -10.36 9.26 21.50
C THR A 318 -10.07 10.31 22.57
N LEU A 319 -10.89 10.40 23.62
CA LEU A 319 -10.65 11.31 24.75
C LEU A 319 -9.36 10.97 25.51
N ARG A 320 -9.08 9.68 25.73
CA ARG A 320 -7.82 9.26 26.37
C ARG A 320 -6.61 9.56 25.48
N ALA A 321 -6.74 9.40 24.18
CA ALA A 321 -5.72 9.80 23.21
C ALA A 321 -5.47 11.32 23.20
N CYS A 322 -6.51 12.15 23.32
CA CYS A 322 -6.35 13.60 23.56
C CYS A 322 -5.50 13.86 24.81
N ALA A 323 -5.87 13.23 25.93
CA ALA A 323 -5.20 13.42 27.22
C ALA A 323 -3.73 13.00 27.18
N SER A 324 -3.40 11.86 26.57
CA SER A 324 -2.01 11.39 26.46
C SER A 324 -1.12 12.29 25.59
N LEU A 325 -1.72 13.03 24.67
CA LEU A 325 -1.04 14.02 23.83
C LEU A 325 -1.05 15.45 24.41
N GLY A 326 -1.75 15.68 25.53
CA GLY A 326 -1.95 17.02 26.09
C GLY A 326 -2.76 17.95 25.17
N ILE A 327 -3.70 17.38 24.40
CA ILE A 327 -4.55 18.12 23.46
C ILE A 327 -5.93 18.32 24.09
N ASP A 328 -6.45 19.55 24.02
CA ASP A 328 -7.81 19.87 24.48
C ASP A 328 -8.86 19.13 23.63
N PRO A 329 -9.70 18.26 24.24
CA PRO A 329 -10.75 17.54 23.53
C PRO A 329 -11.99 18.38 23.22
N ALA A 330 -12.18 19.57 23.82
CA ALA A 330 -13.43 20.31 23.74
C ALA A 330 -13.91 20.60 22.31
N PRO A 331 -13.05 21.00 21.34
CA PRO A 331 -13.48 21.17 19.95
C PRO A 331 -13.98 19.88 19.30
N TYR A 332 -13.39 18.73 19.66
CA TYR A 332 -13.84 17.43 19.17
C TYR A 332 -15.18 17.02 19.78
N GLU A 333 -15.36 17.19 21.09
CA GLU A 333 -16.61 16.89 21.78
C GLU A 333 -17.76 17.72 21.22
N ALA A 334 -17.54 19.02 21.02
CA ALA A 334 -18.53 19.92 20.42
C ALA A 334 -18.89 19.49 19.00
N ALA A 335 -17.90 19.14 18.19
CA ALA A 335 -18.13 18.68 16.82
C ALA A 335 -18.89 17.36 16.77
N LEU A 336 -18.51 16.38 17.59
CA LEU A 336 -19.17 15.08 17.65
C LEU A 336 -20.64 15.23 18.06
N ALA A 337 -20.91 16.06 19.08
CA ALA A 337 -22.27 16.35 19.53
C ALA A 337 -23.13 17.04 18.44
N ALA A 338 -22.54 17.94 17.67
CA ALA A 338 -23.25 18.66 16.60
C ALA A 338 -23.45 17.81 15.33
N PHE A 339 -22.58 16.83 15.10
CA PHE A 339 -22.53 16.03 13.88
C PHE A 339 -23.25 14.69 14.00
N SER A 340 -23.34 14.13 15.20
CA SER A 340 -23.95 12.82 15.41
C SER A 340 -25.45 12.84 15.08
N PRO A 341 -25.95 11.96 14.19
CA PRO A 341 -27.38 11.86 13.89
C PRO A 341 -28.15 11.04 14.94
N ARG A 342 -27.45 10.35 15.85
CA ARG A 342 -27.99 9.40 16.84
C ARG A 342 -27.20 9.41 18.15
N SER A 343 -27.61 8.58 19.11
CA SER A 343 -26.76 8.26 20.26
C SER A 343 -25.52 7.47 19.82
N LEU A 344 -24.42 7.63 20.55
CA LEU A 344 -23.13 7.03 20.18
C LEU A 344 -23.10 5.51 20.36
N ASP A 345 -23.87 4.98 21.31
CA ASP A 345 -24.05 3.53 21.54
C ASP A 345 -25.01 2.87 20.54
N GLY A 346 -25.75 3.67 19.77
CA GLY A 346 -26.74 3.20 18.80
C GLY A 346 -26.16 2.70 17.47
N GLY A 347 -24.85 2.82 17.24
CA GLY A 347 -24.20 2.39 16.01
C GLY A 347 -22.69 2.59 16.02
N SER A 348 -22.03 2.27 14.89
CA SER A 348 -20.57 2.32 14.77
C SER A 348 -20.10 3.09 13.54
N GLY A 349 -18.85 3.54 13.58
CA GLY A 349 -18.13 4.11 12.45
C GLY A 349 -18.45 5.57 12.14
N LEU A 350 -19.13 6.30 13.04
CA LEU A 350 -19.17 7.77 13.00
C LEU A 350 -17.77 8.32 13.24
N VAL A 351 -17.08 7.86 14.29
CA VAL A 351 -15.65 8.14 14.51
C VAL A 351 -14.84 7.10 13.74
N ALA A 352 -14.53 7.41 12.48
CA ALA A 352 -13.95 6.42 11.57
C ALA A 352 -12.46 6.15 11.86
N TRP A 353 -11.70 7.21 12.09
CA TRP A 353 -10.25 7.16 12.30
C TRP A 353 -9.81 8.20 13.33
N VAL A 354 -8.72 7.89 14.03
CA VAL A 354 -7.99 8.85 14.87
C VAL A 354 -6.52 8.77 14.46
N ALA A 355 -5.84 9.91 14.33
CA ALA A 355 -4.47 9.94 13.87
C ALA A 355 -3.61 10.91 14.68
N ALA A 356 -2.37 10.53 15.01
CA ALA A 356 -1.42 11.37 15.71
C ALA A 356 -0.20 11.67 14.85
N ARG A 357 0.22 12.94 14.84
CA ARG A 357 1.38 13.40 14.08
C ARG A 357 2.58 13.65 14.99
N THR A 358 3.75 13.22 14.54
CA THR A 358 5.05 13.41 15.16
C THR A 358 6.02 14.16 14.24
N GLY A 359 7.18 14.59 14.77
CA GLY A 359 8.14 15.45 14.05
C GLY A 359 7.88 16.95 14.17
N GLY A 360 7.14 17.35 15.21
CA GLY A 360 6.80 18.75 15.51
C GLY A 360 5.91 18.85 16.74
N SER A 361 5.18 19.96 16.86
CA SER A 361 4.17 20.12 17.93
C SER A 361 3.13 19.00 17.86
N PRO A 362 2.67 18.46 19.01
CA PRO A 362 1.60 17.45 19.05
C PRO A 362 0.39 17.91 18.25
N LYS A 363 -0.06 17.08 17.32
CA LYS A 363 -1.34 17.27 16.63
C LYS A 363 -2.05 15.94 16.51
N MET A 364 -3.36 15.98 16.63
CA MET A 364 -4.23 14.82 16.46
C MET A 364 -5.31 15.14 15.42
N THR A 365 -5.68 14.18 14.58
CA THR A 365 -6.79 14.32 13.64
C THR A 365 -7.87 13.30 13.99
N VAL A 366 -9.13 13.74 14.07
CA VAL A 366 -10.29 12.85 14.22
C VAL A 366 -11.11 12.91 12.94
N TYR A 367 -11.44 11.75 12.37
CA TYR A 367 -12.19 11.62 11.12
C TYR A 367 -13.63 11.21 11.42
N LEU A 368 -14.58 11.93 10.83
CA LEU A 368 -16.01 11.81 11.07
C LEU A 368 -16.73 11.43 9.77
N ALA A 369 -17.38 10.27 9.77
CA ALA A 369 -18.12 9.76 8.61
C ALA A 369 -19.50 10.43 8.50
N PRO A 370 -19.91 10.93 7.33
CA PRO A 370 -21.19 11.65 7.18
C PRO A 370 -22.46 10.84 7.48
N LYS A 371 -22.41 9.51 7.33
CA LYS A 371 -23.58 8.62 7.44
C LYS A 371 -24.75 9.08 6.56
N ALA A 372 -24.45 9.59 5.37
CA ALA A 372 -25.45 10.15 4.46
C ALA A 372 -26.24 9.08 3.70
N LEU A 373 -25.60 7.94 3.41
CA LEU A 373 -26.21 6.86 2.62
C LEU A 373 -26.60 5.66 3.47
N HIS A 374 -25.81 5.37 4.50
CA HIS A 374 -26.05 4.26 5.42
C HIS A 374 -25.45 4.57 6.80
N ASP A 375 -26.09 4.06 7.84
CA ASP A 375 -25.56 4.07 9.19
C ASP A 375 -25.49 2.63 9.71
N ASP A 376 -24.29 2.24 10.14
CA ASP A 376 -23.99 0.86 10.52
C ASP A 376 -24.49 0.61 11.94
N ALA A 377 -25.16 -0.53 12.13
CA ALA A 377 -25.46 -1.01 13.46
C ALA A 377 -24.17 -1.28 14.25
N ALA A 378 -24.26 -1.25 15.58
CA ALA A 378 -23.16 -1.65 16.45
C ALA A 378 -22.69 -3.07 16.08
N HIS A 379 -21.38 -3.24 15.96
CA HIS A 379 -20.79 -4.50 15.51
C HIS A 379 -19.58 -4.85 16.37
N ALA A 380 -19.51 -6.10 16.85
CA ALA A 380 -18.25 -6.60 17.42
C ALA A 380 -17.25 -6.71 16.26
N GLY A 381 -16.23 -5.84 16.24
CA GLY A 381 -15.17 -5.89 15.25
C GLY A 381 -14.54 -7.29 15.23
N SER A 382 -14.88 -8.08 14.21
CA SER A 382 -14.28 -9.39 13.99
C SER A 382 -13.98 -9.55 12.51
N LYS A 383 -12.75 -9.95 12.20
CA LYS A 383 -12.38 -10.42 10.87
C LYS A 383 -12.52 -11.93 10.84
N ALA A 384 -12.99 -12.48 9.72
CA ALA A 384 -12.66 -13.84 9.37
C ALA A 384 -11.17 -13.91 9.03
N GLU A 385 -10.47 -14.93 9.52
CA GLU A 385 -9.15 -15.25 8.99
C GLU A 385 -9.30 -15.61 7.51
N PRO A 386 -8.49 -15.03 6.60
CA PRO A 386 -8.47 -15.52 5.24
C PRO A 386 -8.04 -16.99 5.26
N SER A 387 -8.76 -17.83 4.52
CA SER A 387 -8.31 -19.20 4.28
C SER A 387 -6.91 -19.16 3.63
N PRO A 388 -5.99 -20.06 4.01
CA PRO A 388 -4.69 -20.11 3.36
C PRO A 388 -4.87 -20.40 1.88
N GLU A 389 -4.20 -19.60 1.04
CA GLU A 389 -4.18 -19.81 -0.41
C GLU A 389 -3.58 -21.20 -0.72
N SER A 390 -4.10 -21.85 -1.77
CA SER A 390 -3.46 -23.07 -2.27
C SER A 390 -2.08 -22.73 -2.85
N PRO A 391 -1.10 -23.65 -2.82
CA PRO A 391 0.21 -23.40 -3.41
C PRO A 391 0.14 -22.91 -4.86
N GLU A 392 -0.79 -23.45 -5.66
CA GLU A 392 -1.02 -23.00 -7.05
C GLU A 392 -1.52 -21.55 -7.14
N ALA A 393 -2.39 -21.12 -6.22
CA ALA A 393 -2.84 -19.73 -6.15
C ALA A 393 -1.68 -18.79 -5.77
N VAL A 394 -0.77 -19.24 -4.90
CA VAL A 394 0.42 -18.47 -4.54
C VAL A 394 1.37 -18.33 -5.73
N VAL A 395 1.64 -19.41 -6.49
CA VAL A 395 2.46 -19.33 -7.72
C VAL A 395 1.83 -18.36 -8.72
N ARG A 396 0.52 -18.48 -8.96
CA ARG A 396 -0.20 -17.56 -9.85
C ARG A 396 -0.11 -16.11 -9.38
N HIS A 397 -0.20 -15.87 -8.07
CA HIS A 397 -0.04 -14.53 -7.52
C HIS A 397 1.32 -13.92 -7.90
N TYR A 398 2.42 -14.65 -7.77
CA TYR A 398 3.76 -14.12 -8.09
C TYR A 398 4.06 -14.04 -9.59
N GLU A 399 3.42 -14.86 -10.44
CA GLU A 399 3.44 -14.66 -11.89
C GLU A 399 2.65 -13.42 -12.32
N ASP A 400 1.46 -13.20 -11.73
CA ASP A 400 0.61 -12.04 -12.02
C ASP A 400 1.16 -10.73 -11.43
N ASN A 401 2.11 -10.80 -10.50
CA ASN A 401 2.71 -9.66 -9.80
C ASN A 401 4.25 -9.76 -9.87
N PRO A 402 4.85 -9.40 -11.03
CA PRO A 402 6.26 -9.63 -11.26
C PRO A 402 7.18 -8.87 -10.30
N ALA A 403 8.24 -9.51 -9.81
CA ALA A 403 9.28 -8.84 -9.02
C ALA A 403 9.96 -7.69 -9.80
N THR A 404 9.85 -7.69 -11.13
CA THR A 404 10.46 -6.67 -12.01
C THR A 404 9.63 -5.39 -12.14
N ASP A 405 8.41 -5.35 -11.58
CA ASP A 405 7.71 -4.08 -11.32
C ASP A 405 8.31 -3.30 -10.15
N HIS A 406 9.25 -3.92 -9.41
CA HIS A 406 9.98 -3.27 -8.34
C HIS A 406 10.70 -2.00 -8.82
N PRO A 407 10.72 -0.91 -8.01
CA PRO A 407 11.38 0.34 -8.36
C PRO A 407 12.81 0.23 -8.88
N LEU A 408 13.57 -0.76 -8.40
CA LEU A 408 14.93 -1.06 -8.89
C LEU A 408 14.96 -1.28 -10.41
N PHE A 409 14.18 -2.22 -10.91
CA PHE A 409 14.14 -2.57 -12.33
C PHE A 409 13.51 -1.45 -13.16
N VAL A 410 12.39 -0.91 -12.68
CA VAL A 410 11.68 0.17 -13.38
C VAL A 410 12.57 1.41 -13.54
N ARG A 411 13.29 1.81 -12.49
CA ARG A 411 14.22 2.95 -12.56
C ARG A 411 15.42 2.67 -13.46
N MET A 412 16.02 1.48 -13.38
CA MET A 412 17.12 1.10 -14.29
C MET A 412 16.71 1.12 -15.75
N ALA A 413 15.47 0.72 -16.08
CA ALA A 413 14.96 0.74 -17.44
C ALA A 413 14.56 2.15 -17.93
N ARG A 414 14.11 3.02 -17.01
CA ARG A 414 13.70 4.41 -17.31
C ARG A 414 14.89 5.34 -17.52
N GLU A 415 15.95 5.18 -16.74
CA GLU A 415 17.14 6.04 -16.77
C GLU A 415 18.18 5.52 -17.78
N PRO A 416 19.15 6.35 -18.21
CA PRO A 416 20.29 5.86 -18.99
C PRO A 416 20.98 4.69 -18.27
N LEU A 417 21.15 3.56 -18.97
CA LEU A 417 21.71 2.35 -18.39
C LEU A 417 23.09 2.59 -17.78
N ASP A 418 23.22 2.31 -16.49
CA ASP A 418 24.49 2.27 -15.76
C ASP A 418 24.87 0.80 -15.52
N LEU A 419 25.82 0.30 -16.32
CA LEU A 419 26.29 -1.08 -16.23
C LEU A 419 26.93 -1.40 -14.88
N SER A 420 27.40 -0.41 -14.11
CA SER A 420 27.93 -0.63 -12.76
C SER A 420 26.82 -1.03 -11.79
N LYS A 421 25.64 -0.40 -11.90
CA LYS A 421 24.47 -0.72 -11.06
C LYS A 421 23.89 -2.09 -11.42
N LEU A 422 23.76 -2.38 -12.72
CA LEU A 422 23.30 -3.70 -13.17
C LEU A 422 24.28 -4.81 -12.75
N THR A 423 25.59 -4.56 -12.89
CA THR A 423 26.63 -5.48 -12.42
C THR A 423 26.57 -5.70 -10.91
N LEU A 424 26.28 -4.66 -10.13
CA LEU A 424 26.10 -4.78 -8.68
C LEU A 424 24.88 -5.65 -8.30
N LEU A 425 23.77 -5.56 -9.03
CA LEU A 425 22.63 -6.47 -8.87
C LEU A 425 23.06 -7.92 -9.14
N ILE A 426 23.76 -8.17 -10.26
CA ILE A 426 24.30 -9.49 -10.60
C ILE A 426 25.23 -10.05 -9.51
N LEU A 427 26.12 -9.23 -8.96
CA LEU A 427 27.01 -9.66 -7.87
C LEU A 427 26.25 -10.00 -6.59
N ASN A 428 25.15 -9.30 -6.31
CA ASN A 428 24.26 -9.61 -5.18
C ASN A 428 23.46 -10.91 -5.42
N ILE A 429 23.00 -11.17 -6.65
CA ILE A 429 22.38 -12.44 -7.06
C ILE A 429 23.37 -13.60 -6.90
N ARG A 430 24.62 -13.41 -7.35
CA ARG A 430 25.71 -14.37 -7.16
C ARG A 430 25.87 -14.76 -5.69
N GLU A 431 25.93 -13.74 -4.83
CA GLU A 431 26.14 -13.89 -3.39
C GLU A 431 24.97 -14.64 -2.73
N ALA A 432 23.73 -14.29 -3.10
CA ALA A 432 22.54 -14.84 -2.49
C ALA A 432 22.20 -16.24 -3.00
N ILE A 433 22.19 -16.45 -4.31
CA ILE A 433 21.52 -17.56 -5.00
C ILE A 433 22.56 -18.50 -5.60
N THR A 434 23.24 -18.07 -6.65
CA THR A 434 23.96 -18.97 -7.58
C THR A 434 25.10 -19.75 -6.93
N ARG A 435 25.76 -19.20 -5.90
CA ARG A 435 26.87 -19.90 -5.23
C ARG A 435 26.48 -21.22 -4.57
N ASP A 436 25.25 -21.31 -4.07
CA ASP A 436 24.77 -22.33 -3.14
C ASP A 436 23.45 -23.00 -3.57
N PHE A 437 22.83 -22.57 -4.68
CA PHE A 437 21.49 -23.01 -5.07
C PHE A 437 21.38 -24.54 -5.23
N ALA A 438 22.22 -25.17 -6.04
CA ALA A 438 22.21 -26.64 -6.21
C ALA A 438 22.34 -27.40 -4.87
N ARG A 439 23.20 -26.91 -3.95
CA ARG A 439 23.33 -27.50 -2.61
C ARG A 439 22.03 -27.35 -1.81
N ARG A 440 21.41 -26.17 -1.82
CA ARG A 440 20.14 -25.92 -1.13
C ARG A 440 19.00 -26.76 -1.72
N LEU A 441 18.88 -26.84 -3.05
CA LEU A 441 17.88 -27.64 -3.75
C LEU A 441 18.02 -29.13 -3.41
N SER A 442 19.26 -29.65 -3.41
CA SER A 442 19.52 -31.06 -3.03
C SER A 442 19.01 -31.42 -1.63
N SER A 443 19.00 -30.46 -0.69
CA SER A 443 18.45 -30.66 0.65
C SER A 443 16.93 -30.80 0.65
N VAL A 444 16.21 -30.09 -0.23
CA VAL A 444 14.76 -30.25 -0.39
C VAL A 444 14.44 -31.59 -1.06
N VAL A 445 15.16 -31.93 -2.14
CA VAL A 445 15.05 -33.22 -2.85
C VAL A 445 15.23 -34.39 -1.89
N ALA A 446 16.25 -34.33 -1.02
CA ALA A 446 16.55 -35.42 -0.09
C ALA A 446 15.51 -35.60 1.03
N ARG A 447 14.73 -34.57 1.35
CA ARG A 447 13.87 -34.52 2.54
C ARG A 447 12.37 -34.54 2.25
N VAL A 448 11.94 -34.30 1.02
CA VAL A 448 10.51 -34.38 0.65
C VAL A 448 10.02 -35.83 0.63
N ASP A 449 8.81 -36.08 1.16
CA ASP A 449 8.29 -37.44 1.30
C ASP A 449 7.77 -38.02 -0.03
N GLU A 450 7.18 -37.18 -0.88
CA GLU A 450 6.49 -37.63 -2.10
C GLU A 450 7.47 -37.87 -3.24
N ASP A 451 7.59 -39.13 -3.69
CA ASP A 451 8.46 -39.51 -4.81
C ASP A 451 8.13 -38.75 -6.11
N ALA A 452 6.85 -38.40 -6.35
CA ALA A 452 6.45 -37.60 -7.51
C ALA A 452 7.06 -36.19 -7.46
N ILE A 453 6.97 -35.52 -6.31
CA ILE A 453 7.60 -34.21 -6.10
C ILE A 453 9.13 -34.33 -6.20
N ARG A 454 9.69 -35.35 -5.56
CA ARG A 454 11.14 -35.63 -5.59
C ARG A 454 11.64 -35.82 -7.02
N SER A 455 10.90 -36.51 -7.87
CA SER A 455 11.27 -36.77 -9.27
C SER A 455 11.43 -35.47 -10.06
N VAL A 456 10.49 -34.53 -9.90
CA VAL A 456 10.55 -33.24 -10.60
C VAL A 456 11.70 -32.38 -10.05
N LEU A 457 11.83 -32.28 -8.71
CA LEU A 457 12.94 -31.54 -8.10
C LEU A 457 14.32 -32.14 -8.42
N ALA A 458 14.42 -33.46 -8.61
CA ALA A 458 15.66 -34.12 -8.99
C ALA A 458 16.05 -33.81 -10.44
N LYS A 459 15.07 -33.63 -11.35
CA LYS A 459 15.33 -33.12 -12.70
C LYS A 459 15.90 -31.72 -12.64
N GLN A 460 15.26 -30.81 -11.89
CA GLN A 460 15.76 -29.43 -11.71
C GLN A 460 17.17 -29.41 -11.13
N LEU A 461 17.45 -30.28 -10.15
CA LEU A 461 18.80 -30.41 -9.60
C LEU A 461 19.83 -30.93 -10.64
N ASP A 462 19.45 -31.84 -11.52
CA ASP A 462 20.31 -32.34 -12.59
C ASP A 462 20.61 -31.24 -13.64
N ASP A 463 19.59 -30.44 -13.99
CA ASP A 463 19.73 -29.25 -14.83
C ASP A 463 20.74 -28.28 -14.19
N GLU A 464 20.60 -27.98 -12.90
CA GLU A 464 21.52 -27.11 -12.14
C GLU A 464 22.97 -27.63 -12.06
N LEU A 465 23.14 -28.95 -12.04
CA LEU A 465 24.43 -29.62 -11.98
C LEU A 465 25.04 -29.87 -13.38
N GLY A 466 24.36 -29.46 -14.46
CA GLY A 466 24.85 -29.56 -15.82
C GLY A 466 24.86 -30.98 -16.39
N HIS A 467 23.94 -31.85 -15.96
CA HIS A 467 23.79 -33.24 -16.45
C HIS A 467 25.07 -34.09 -16.34
N GLY A 468 25.89 -33.84 -15.32
CA GLY A 468 27.16 -34.53 -15.10
C GLY A 468 28.36 -33.94 -15.87
N GLU A 469 28.20 -32.82 -16.58
CA GLU A 469 29.27 -32.03 -17.20
C GLU A 469 29.54 -30.78 -16.32
N PRO A 470 30.55 -30.79 -15.41
CA PRO A 470 30.73 -29.73 -14.41
C PRO A 470 30.92 -28.32 -14.98
N GLU A 471 31.48 -28.20 -16.19
CA GLU A 471 31.63 -26.95 -16.94
C GLU A 471 30.30 -26.35 -17.41
N ARG A 472 29.25 -27.17 -17.50
CA ARG A 472 27.88 -26.75 -17.83
C ARG A 472 27.00 -26.57 -16.61
N ALA A 473 27.50 -26.85 -15.40
CA ALA A 473 26.77 -26.55 -14.19
C ALA A 473 26.43 -25.05 -14.17
N HIS A 474 25.21 -24.71 -13.76
CA HIS A 474 24.69 -23.35 -13.79
C HIS A 474 25.66 -22.38 -13.09
N LYS A 475 26.17 -22.78 -11.90
CA LYS A 475 27.21 -22.03 -11.18
C LYS A 475 28.45 -21.71 -12.03
N ALA A 476 28.98 -22.66 -12.80
CA ALA A 476 30.18 -22.45 -13.62
C ALA A 476 29.91 -21.47 -14.79
N LEU A 477 28.75 -21.62 -15.44
CA LEU A 477 28.29 -20.70 -16.48
C LEU A 477 28.11 -19.28 -15.92
N PHE A 478 27.51 -19.15 -14.73
CA PHE A 478 27.31 -17.87 -14.07
C PHE A 478 28.62 -17.19 -13.67
N GLU A 479 29.63 -17.92 -13.18
CA GLU A 479 30.96 -17.34 -12.88
C GLU A 479 31.64 -16.82 -14.14
N THR A 480 31.47 -17.50 -15.29
CA THR A 480 31.97 -17.04 -16.59
C THR A 480 31.30 -15.74 -17.01
N PHE A 481 29.97 -15.66 -16.86
CA PHE A 481 29.17 -14.47 -17.10
C PHE A 481 29.60 -13.29 -16.20
N VAL A 482 29.75 -13.51 -14.89
CA VAL A 482 30.19 -12.48 -13.94
C VAL A 482 31.62 -12.00 -14.23
N GLY A 483 32.51 -12.90 -14.64
CA GLY A 483 33.84 -12.54 -15.14
C GLY A 483 33.78 -11.63 -16.38
N GLY A 484 32.74 -11.81 -17.20
CA GLY A 484 32.26 -10.92 -18.27
C GLY A 484 32.18 -9.45 -17.87
N LEU A 485 31.67 -9.21 -16.67
CA LEU A 485 31.31 -7.88 -16.17
C LEU A 485 32.41 -7.23 -15.32
N SER A 486 33.59 -7.83 -15.23
CA SER A 486 34.68 -7.40 -14.33
C SER A 486 35.10 -5.93 -14.46
N GLN A 487 34.97 -5.34 -15.66
CA GLN A 487 35.29 -3.91 -15.86
C GLN A 487 34.29 -2.96 -15.19
N TRP A 488 33.08 -3.43 -14.84
CA TRP A 488 32.03 -2.65 -14.17
C TRP A 488 31.84 -3.07 -12.71
N TRP A 489 32.74 -3.87 -12.15
CA TRP A 489 32.67 -4.23 -10.74
C TRP A 489 32.82 -2.98 -9.86
N PRO A 490 32.08 -2.90 -8.73
CA PRO A 490 32.31 -1.86 -7.76
C PRO A 490 33.73 -1.96 -7.20
N PRO A 491 34.32 -0.85 -6.70
CA PRO A 491 35.58 -0.88 -5.99
C PRO A 491 35.61 -1.95 -4.88
N ALA A 492 36.73 -2.67 -4.77
CA ALA A 492 36.88 -3.81 -3.85
C ALA A 492 36.80 -3.43 -2.36
N ASP A 493 36.87 -2.15 -2.03
CA ASP A 493 36.80 -1.59 -0.67
C ASP A 493 35.37 -1.37 -0.16
N ARG A 494 34.34 -1.86 -0.89
CA ARG A 494 32.92 -1.75 -0.50
C ARG A 494 32.23 -3.10 -0.26
N PRO A 495 32.68 -3.91 0.72
CA PRO A 495 32.06 -5.21 1.01
C PRO A 495 30.59 -5.10 1.42
N GLU A 496 30.16 -3.97 1.97
CA GLU A 496 28.77 -3.67 2.35
C GLU A 496 27.81 -3.60 1.16
N ALA A 497 28.32 -3.37 -0.06
CA ALA A 497 27.51 -3.32 -1.27
C ALA A 497 26.87 -4.69 -1.62
N LEU A 498 27.42 -5.78 -1.07
CA LEU A 498 26.91 -7.15 -1.22
C LEU A 498 26.11 -7.64 0.00
N GLU A 499 25.86 -6.76 0.99
CA GLU A 499 25.07 -7.12 2.16
C GLU A 499 23.64 -7.57 1.84
N PRO A 500 22.91 -6.93 0.89
CA PRO A 500 21.59 -7.42 0.50
C PRO A 500 21.62 -8.90 0.08
N GLY A 501 22.60 -9.29 -0.73
CA GLY A 501 22.78 -10.67 -1.15
C GLY A 501 23.07 -11.64 0.00
N ARG A 502 23.92 -11.26 0.95
CA ARG A 502 24.21 -12.08 2.15
C ARG A 502 22.98 -12.29 3.03
N VAL A 503 22.22 -11.23 3.28
CA VAL A 503 20.98 -11.30 4.08
C VAL A 503 19.96 -12.21 3.41
N PHE A 504 19.75 -12.05 2.09
CA PHE A 504 18.82 -12.89 1.35
C PHE A 504 19.28 -14.36 1.31
N GLY A 505 20.57 -14.59 1.08
CA GLY A 505 21.19 -15.92 1.12
C GLY A 505 21.00 -16.64 2.47
N ALA A 506 21.00 -15.91 3.58
CA ALA A 506 20.74 -16.48 4.90
C ALA A 506 19.28 -16.94 5.06
N VAL A 507 18.31 -16.21 4.49
CA VAL A 507 16.90 -16.63 4.45
C VAL A 507 16.74 -17.89 3.60
N LEU A 508 17.36 -17.93 2.42
CA LEU A 508 17.39 -19.11 1.55
C LEU A 508 18.00 -20.32 2.27
N GLU A 509 19.09 -20.13 2.99
CA GLU A 509 19.71 -21.21 3.76
C GLU A 509 18.74 -21.79 4.79
N GLU A 510 18.05 -20.95 5.53
CA GLU A 510 17.09 -21.36 6.56
C GLU A 510 15.91 -22.13 5.94
N LEU A 511 15.28 -21.59 4.90
CA LEU A 511 14.12 -22.19 4.22
C LEU A 511 14.47 -23.56 3.60
N TYR A 512 15.59 -23.66 2.88
CA TYR A 512 15.93 -24.87 2.11
C TYR A 512 16.59 -25.98 2.92
N THR A 513 17.27 -25.65 4.03
CA THR A 513 18.13 -26.63 4.73
C THR A 513 17.71 -26.96 6.15
N ARG A 514 17.07 -26.02 6.87
CA ARG A 514 16.79 -26.17 8.31
C ARG A 514 15.31 -26.35 8.61
N ARG A 515 14.45 -25.67 7.85
CA ARG A 515 13.00 -25.73 8.02
C ARG A 515 12.36 -26.92 7.32
N SER A 516 11.02 -27.00 7.36
CA SER A 516 10.26 -28.06 6.70
C SER A 516 10.64 -28.17 5.22
N PRO A 517 10.79 -29.38 4.65
CA PRO A 517 11.02 -29.53 3.21
C PRO A 517 9.87 -28.93 2.38
N TYR A 518 8.66 -28.79 2.94
CA TYR A 518 7.55 -28.12 2.26
C TYR A 518 7.68 -26.60 2.27
N GLU A 519 8.26 -25.99 3.32
CA GLU A 519 8.61 -24.56 3.29
C GLU A 519 9.72 -24.31 2.26
N GLY A 520 10.72 -25.20 2.19
CA GLY A 520 11.75 -25.17 1.14
C GLY A 520 11.18 -25.37 -0.27
N LEU A 521 10.25 -26.30 -0.45
CA LEU A 521 9.52 -26.49 -1.72
C LEU A 521 8.76 -25.23 -2.10
N GLY A 522 8.01 -24.63 -1.18
CA GLY A 522 7.31 -23.37 -1.40
C GLY A 522 8.24 -22.24 -1.82
N ALA A 523 9.45 -22.18 -1.24
CA ALA A 523 10.49 -21.27 -1.68
C ALA A 523 10.95 -21.59 -3.12
N THR A 524 11.22 -22.85 -3.48
CA THR A 524 11.56 -23.22 -4.87
C THR A 524 10.53 -22.69 -5.86
N LEU A 525 9.23 -22.88 -5.61
CA LEU A 525 8.17 -22.41 -6.51
C LEU A 525 8.27 -20.92 -6.87
N ILE A 526 8.61 -20.07 -5.89
CA ILE A 526 8.70 -18.62 -6.12
C ILE A 526 10.09 -18.23 -6.65
N MET A 527 11.14 -18.98 -6.32
CA MET A 527 12.47 -18.77 -6.87
C MET A 527 12.46 -18.91 -8.39
N GLU A 528 11.83 -19.95 -8.94
CA GLU A 528 11.72 -20.14 -10.39
C GLU A 528 10.95 -19.00 -11.07
N CYS A 529 9.85 -18.53 -10.45
CA CYS A 529 9.10 -17.39 -10.97
C CYS A 529 9.99 -16.13 -11.02
N TYR A 530 10.75 -15.88 -9.95
CA TYR A 530 11.64 -14.71 -9.86
C TYR A 530 12.88 -14.84 -10.75
N GLY A 531 13.41 -16.05 -10.96
CA GLY A 531 14.52 -16.35 -11.87
C GLY A 531 14.19 -15.92 -13.29
N LYS A 532 13.18 -16.57 -13.89
CA LYS A 532 12.59 -16.20 -15.19
C LYS A 532 12.34 -14.70 -15.32
N GLN A 533 11.63 -14.09 -14.37
CA GLN A 533 11.29 -12.67 -14.43
C GLN A 533 12.56 -11.80 -14.43
N GLY A 534 13.48 -12.07 -13.52
CA GLY A 534 14.75 -11.37 -13.38
C GLY A 534 15.59 -11.47 -14.65
N ASP A 535 15.75 -12.67 -15.21
CA ASP A 535 16.59 -12.90 -16.37
C ASP A 535 16.07 -12.20 -17.62
N LEU A 536 14.77 -12.27 -17.88
CA LEU A 536 14.16 -11.56 -19.01
C LEU A 536 14.35 -10.03 -18.87
N ALA A 537 14.17 -9.49 -17.67
CA ALA A 537 14.36 -8.06 -17.42
C ALA A 537 15.83 -7.64 -17.53
N MET A 538 16.76 -8.40 -16.96
CA MET A 538 18.19 -8.13 -17.05
C MET A 538 18.70 -8.28 -18.49
N GLY A 539 18.24 -9.30 -19.23
CA GLY A 539 18.56 -9.48 -20.64
C GLY A 539 18.08 -8.31 -21.49
N ALA A 540 16.87 -7.79 -21.24
CA ALA A 540 16.39 -6.58 -21.89
C ALA A 540 17.26 -5.36 -21.57
N LEU A 541 17.67 -5.19 -20.30
CA LEU A 541 18.58 -4.11 -19.90
C LEU A 541 19.95 -4.23 -20.61
N PHE A 542 20.57 -5.41 -20.62
CA PHE A 542 21.83 -5.64 -21.31
C PHE A 542 21.74 -5.37 -22.82
N ARG A 543 20.67 -5.83 -23.47
CA ARG A 543 20.44 -5.56 -24.90
C ARG A 543 20.18 -4.08 -25.20
N SER A 544 19.79 -3.28 -24.20
CA SER A 544 19.67 -1.82 -24.35
C SER A 544 21.01 -1.07 -24.24
N ALA A 545 22.10 -1.78 -23.89
CA ALA A 545 23.43 -1.18 -23.76
C ALA A 545 23.91 -0.59 -25.09
N LYS A 546 24.45 0.64 -25.03
CA LYS A 546 25.00 1.33 -26.21
C LYS A 546 26.37 0.78 -26.63
N GLU A 547 27.12 0.25 -25.67
CA GLU A 547 28.44 -0.32 -25.89
C GLU A 547 28.32 -1.83 -26.15
N PRO A 548 29.13 -2.39 -27.07
CA PRO A 548 29.17 -3.83 -27.29
C PRO A 548 29.52 -4.57 -26.00
N LEU A 549 28.66 -5.51 -25.62
CA LEU A 549 28.94 -6.40 -24.50
C LEU A 549 29.88 -7.53 -24.93
N PRO A 550 30.71 -8.08 -24.01
CA PRO A 550 31.54 -9.25 -24.31
C PRO A 550 30.68 -10.43 -24.79
N GLU A 551 31.18 -11.21 -25.75
CA GLU A 551 30.47 -12.37 -26.33
C GLU A 551 29.95 -13.34 -25.27
N ARG A 552 30.80 -13.66 -24.26
CA ARG A 552 30.45 -14.48 -23.09
C ARG A 552 29.24 -13.97 -22.29
N VAL A 553 28.97 -12.66 -22.29
CA VAL A 553 27.79 -12.08 -21.63
C VAL A 553 26.54 -12.37 -22.45
N LEU A 554 26.62 -12.25 -23.78
CA LEU A 554 25.50 -12.50 -24.69
C LEU A 554 25.17 -14.00 -24.83
N GLU A 555 26.18 -14.86 -24.79
CA GLU A 555 26.04 -16.31 -24.80
C GLU A 555 25.28 -16.80 -23.57
N TRP A 556 25.67 -16.34 -22.37
CA TRP A 556 24.96 -16.68 -21.13
C TRP A 556 23.50 -16.22 -21.17
N LEU A 557 23.22 -14.98 -21.57
CA LEU A 557 21.85 -14.47 -21.69
C LEU A 557 20.97 -15.34 -22.59
N SER A 558 21.52 -15.80 -23.72
CA SER A 558 20.77 -16.60 -24.68
C SER A 558 20.50 -18.02 -24.18
N LEU A 559 21.45 -18.62 -23.45
CA LEU A 559 21.31 -19.95 -22.86
C LEU A 559 20.35 -19.93 -21.65
N HIS A 560 20.43 -18.89 -20.83
CA HIS A 560 19.69 -18.79 -19.58
C HIS A 560 18.20 -18.48 -19.80
N GLU A 561 17.88 -17.55 -20.71
CA GLU A 561 16.49 -17.21 -21.04
C GLU A 561 15.71 -18.41 -21.61
N ALA A 562 16.40 -19.39 -22.21
CA ALA A 562 15.78 -20.59 -22.76
C ALA A 562 15.49 -21.68 -21.70
N LEU A 563 16.33 -21.79 -20.65
CA LEU A 563 16.19 -22.81 -19.61
C LEU A 563 15.07 -22.46 -18.60
N GLU A 564 14.95 -21.19 -18.24
CA GLU A 564 14.03 -20.71 -17.18
C GLU A 564 12.54 -20.78 -17.55
N VAL A 565 12.21 -20.84 -18.84
CA VAL A 565 10.81 -20.95 -19.28
C VAL A 565 10.22 -22.30 -18.89
N ASP A 566 11.02 -23.38 -18.95
CA ASP A 566 10.58 -24.73 -18.63
C ASP A 566 10.37 -24.91 -17.11
N HIS A 567 11.15 -24.22 -16.26
CA HIS A 567 11.09 -24.35 -14.80
C HIS A 567 9.85 -23.70 -14.15
N VAL A 568 9.27 -22.67 -14.78
CA VAL A 568 8.02 -22.06 -14.28
C VAL A 568 6.80 -22.95 -14.52
N ASP A 569 6.73 -23.64 -15.65
CA ASP A 569 5.66 -24.62 -15.89
C ASP A 569 5.73 -25.77 -14.87
N GLU A 570 6.93 -26.20 -14.51
CA GLU A 570 7.18 -27.17 -13.44
C GLU A 570 6.76 -26.65 -12.06
N SER A 571 6.84 -25.34 -11.81
CA SER A 571 6.35 -24.75 -10.55
C SER A 571 4.84 -24.92 -10.39
N PHE A 572 4.06 -24.76 -11.46
CA PHE A 572 2.63 -25.07 -11.43
C PHE A 572 2.34 -26.56 -11.23
N GLU A 573 3.15 -27.43 -11.83
CA GLU A 573 3.06 -28.88 -11.65
C GLU A 573 3.33 -29.27 -10.19
N LEU A 574 4.48 -28.85 -9.64
CA LEU A 574 4.88 -29.07 -8.26
C LEU A 574 3.83 -28.54 -7.27
N ALA A 575 3.29 -27.34 -7.50
CA ALA A 575 2.27 -26.74 -6.66
C ALA A 575 0.99 -27.58 -6.57
N ARG A 576 0.57 -28.24 -7.67
CA ARG A 576 -0.59 -29.14 -7.71
C ARG A 576 -0.32 -30.49 -7.05
N MET A 577 0.94 -30.91 -7.02
CA MET A 577 1.35 -32.16 -6.36
C MET A 577 1.42 -32.03 -4.83
N VAL A 578 1.49 -30.81 -4.28
CA VAL A 578 1.56 -30.60 -2.82
C VAL A 578 0.29 -31.11 -2.13
N PRO A 579 0.39 -32.04 -1.17
CA PRO A 579 -0.78 -32.53 -0.46
C PRO A 579 -1.52 -31.43 0.29
N ALA A 580 -2.86 -31.46 0.23
CA ALA A 580 -3.71 -30.55 0.99
C ALA A 580 -3.48 -30.68 2.51
N GLY A 581 -3.92 -29.66 3.26
CA GLY A 581 -3.77 -29.63 4.71
C GLY A 581 -2.47 -28.96 5.16
N SER A 582 -1.72 -29.60 6.07
CA SER A 582 -0.53 -28.98 6.69
C SER A 582 0.60 -28.73 5.69
N LYS A 583 0.84 -29.66 4.76
CA LYS A 583 1.91 -29.55 3.74
C LYS A 583 1.67 -28.36 2.80
N ALA A 584 0.46 -28.21 2.26
CA ALA A 584 0.07 -27.04 1.48
C ALA A 584 0.21 -25.72 2.24
N LYS A 585 -0.15 -25.67 3.53
CA LYS A 585 0.03 -24.46 4.36
C LYS A 585 1.50 -24.11 4.57
N LEU A 586 2.36 -25.12 4.77
CA LEU A 586 3.80 -24.92 4.90
C LEU A 586 4.43 -24.43 3.59
N ALA A 587 4.01 -24.98 2.45
CA ALA A 587 4.45 -24.50 1.13
C ALA A 587 4.02 -23.06 0.87
N ALA A 588 2.74 -22.71 1.13
CA ALA A 588 2.27 -21.33 1.00
C ALA A 588 3.03 -20.37 1.91
N ARG A 589 3.38 -20.79 3.14
CA ARG A 589 4.20 -20.00 4.06
C ARG A 589 5.62 -19.78 3.54
N GLY A 590 6.28 -20.85 3.08
CA GLY A 590 7.64 -20.76 2.51
C GLY A 590 7.70 -19.87 1.28
N ALA A 591 6.70 -19.96 0.41
CA ALA A 591 6.52 -19.10 -0.76
C ALA A 591 6.33 -17.63 -0.37
N ALA A 592 5.44 -17.34 0.58
CA ALA A 592 5.20 -15.98 1.06
C ALA A 592 6.44 -15.36 1.72
N GLU A 593 7.18 -16.14 2.52
CA GLU A 593 8.41 -15.68 3.15
C GLU A 593 9.51 -15.42 2.12
N LEU A 594 9.64 -16.29 1.10
CA LEU A 594 10.60 -16.05 0.03
C LEU A 594 10.26 -14.79 -0.76
N GLY A 595 9.00 -14.59 -1.16
CA GLY A 595 8.60 -13.41 -1.91
C GLY A 595 8.85 -12.10 -1.14
N ALA A 596 8.53 -12.09 0.17
CA ALA A 596 8.84 -10.96 1.04
C ALA A 596 10.36 -10.71 1.15
N ALA A 597 11.15 -11.77 1.30
CA ALA A 597 12.60 -11.67 1.38
C ALA A 597 13.24 -11.22 0.05
N GLY A 598 12.70 -11.67 -1.09
CA GLY A 598 13.11 -11.23 -2.42
C GLY A 598 12.79 -9.76 -2.67
N TRP A 599 11.63 -9.28 -2.23
CA TRP A 599 11.32 -7.85 -2.26
C TRP A 599 12.29 -7.03 -1.40
N ALA A 600 12.55 -7.47 -0.17
CA ALA A 600 13.49 -6.81 0.74
C ALA A 600 14.94 -6.81 0.20
N PHE A 601 15.33 -7.87 -0.52
CA PHE A 601 16.58 -7.95 -1.26
C PHE A 601 16.68 -6.85 -2.32
N LEU A 602 15.65 -6.68 -3.15
CA LEU A 602 15.60 -5.65 -4.18
C LEU A 602 15.59 -4.23 -3.58
N ASP A 603 14.90 -4.02 -2.46
CA ASP A 603 14.98 -2.77 -1.67
C ASP A 603 16.40 -2.51 -1.17
N GLY A 604 17.09 -3.55 -0.69
CA GLY A 604 18.49 -3.50 -0.29
C GLY A 604 19.41 -3.06 -1.43
N VAL A 605 19.30 -3.71 -2.58
CA VAL A 605 20.08 -3.36 -3.78
C VAL A 605 19.74 -1.96 -4.28
N TYR A 606 18.47 -1.56 -4.27
CA TYR A 606 18.05 -0.20 -4.61
C TYR A 606 18.77 0.84 -3.75
N ARG A 607 18.84 0.64 -2.44
CA ARG A 607 19.53 1.56 -1.53
C ARG A 607 21.02 1.68 -1.82
N VAL A 608 21.68 0.59 -2.22
CA VAL A 608 23.09 0.64 -2.60
C VAL A 608 23.29 1.37 -3.95
N CYS A 609 22.36 1.21 -4.89
CA CYS A 609 22.43 1.81 -6.22
C CYS A 609 22.01 3.29 -6.28
N TYR A 610 21.05 3.69 -5.44
CA TYR A 610 20.34 4.97 -5.55
C TYR A 610 20.18 5.72 -4.22
N GLY A 611 20.54 5.13 -3.08
CA GLY A 611 20.51 5.85 -1.80
C GLY A 611 21.75 6.73 -1.64
N GLU A 612 21.58 7.93 -1.09
CA GLU A 612 22.69 8.69 -0.53
C GLU A 612 23.35 7.91 0.62
N ARG A 613 24.67 8.03 0.72
CA ARG A 613 25.49 7.40 1.77
C ARG A 613 25.61 8.28 3.00
#